data_AF-A0A8T0I5K9-F1
#
_entry.id   AF-A0A8T0I5K9-F1
#
_cell.length_a   1.000
_cell.length_b   1.000
_cell.length_c   1.000
_cell.angle_alpha   90.00
_cell.angle_beta   90.00
_cell.angle_gamma   90.00
#
_symmetry.space_group_name_H-M   'P 1'
#
loop_
_entity.id
_entity.type
_entity.pdbx_description
1 polymer ?
#
loop_
_entity_poly.entity_id
_entity_poly.type
_entity_poly.pdbx_seq_one_letter_code
_entity_poly.pdbx_strand_id
1 'polypeptide(L)'
;MSMTMAISRALCVLLLIGIASSRHSTEAAKIETFNGLGCEGSPTNTFLVNGNQCQTFIDQSSVRVTDINSDVRVSFHNQRNCDTASSVGQAFGPICSNQGATKLRAVFIA
;
A
#
# COMPACT_ATOMS: atom_id res chain seq x y z
N MET A 1 65.64 28.71 21.79
CA MET A 1 64.89 28.88 20.52
C MET A 1 64.60 27.49 19.97
N SER A 2 63.34 27.08 19.96
CA SER A 2 62.68 26.41 18.83
C SER A 2 61.23 26.12 19.21
N MET A 3 60.35 26.80 18.48
CA MET A 3 58.90 26.57 18.35
C MET A 3 58.69 25.13 17.82
N THR A 4 57.57 24.44 18.02
CA THR A 4 56.32 24.69 17.29
C THR A 4 55.23 23.70 17.75
N MET A 5 54.01 24.20 17.90
CA MET A 5 52.75 23.50 18.18
C MET A 5 52.19 22.74 16.96
N ALA A 6 51.25 21.82 17.27
CA ALA A 6 50.01 21.50 16.54
C ALA A 6 49.98 20.27 15.62
N ILE A 7 48.72 19.82 15.40
CA ILE A 7 48.21 18.78 14.49
C ILE A 7 48.12 17.41 15.21
N SER A 8 46.97 16.79 15.45
CA SER A 8 45.78 16.69 14.60
C SER A 8 44.53 16.45 15.45
N ARG A 9 43.61 17.42 15.43
CA ARG A 9 42.20 17.22 15.81
C ARG A 9 41.48 16.67 14.58
N ALA A 10 41.29 15.37 14.50
CA ALA A 10 40.24 14.74 13.71
C ALA A 10 40.42 13.23 13.79
N LEU A 11 39.52 12.51 14.45
CA LEU A 11 38.93 11.29 13.92
C LEU A 11 37.88 10.76 14.90
N CYS A 12 36.89 10.07 14.33
CA CYS A 12 35.80 9.35 15.00
C CYS A 12 34.63 10.18 15.53
N VAL A 13 34.03 10.98 14.64
CA VAL A 13 32.56 11.02 14.60
C VAL A 13 32.12 9.72 13.92
N LEU A 14 31.88 8.67 14.72
CA LEU A 14 31.30 7.42 14.26
C LEU A 14 29.85 7.70 13.83
N LEU A 15 29.68 7.79 12.52
CA LEU A 15 28.43 7.94 11.82
C LEU A 15 27.54 6.72 12.12
N LEU A 16 26.53 6.89 13.00
CA LEU A 16 25.47 5.91 13.21
C LEU A 16 24.57 5.88 11.97
N ILE A 17 24.93 5.07 10.98
CA ILE A 17 24.05 4.76 9.85
C ILE A 17 23.00 3.77 10.37
N GLY A 18 21.87 4.30 10.82
CA GLY A 18 20.65 3.52 11.06
C GLY A 18 20.10 3.04 9.72
N ILE A 19 20.42 1.80 9.34
CA ILE A 19 19.81 1.15 8.18
C ILE A 19 18.40 0.71 8.61
N ALA A 20 17.40 1.55 8.36
CA ALA A 20 16.01 1.12 8.44
C ALA A 20 15.78 0.11 7.31
N SER A 21 15.78 -1.19 7.63
CA SER A 21 15.42 -2.24 6.69
C SER A 21 13.95 -2.10 6.33
N SER A 22 13.68 -1.61 5.11
CA SER A 22 12.35 -1.65 4.51
C SER A 22 11.93 -3.10 4.33
N ARG A 23 11.03 -3.57 5.20
CA ARG A 23 10.36 -4.88 5.05
C ARG A 23 9.41 -4.77 3.87
N HIS A 24 9.91 -5.00 2.67
CA HIS A 24 9.07 -5.18 1.50
C HIS A 24 8.38 -6.54 1.67
N SER A 25 7.12 -6.52 2.12
CA SER A 25 6.34 -7.75 2.21
C SER A 25 6.09 -8.24 0.79
N THR A 26 6.67 -9.38 0.43
CA THR A 26 6.51 -10.02 -0.90
C THR A 26 5.28 -10.92 -0.96
N GLU A 27 4.31 -10.76 -0.05
CA GLU A 27 3.03 -11.45 -0.16
C GLU A 27 2.12 -10.67 -1.10
N ALA A 28 1.62 -11.38 -2.12
CA ALA A 28 0.64 -10.83 -3.04
C ALA A 28 -0.69 -10.61 -2.30
N ALA A 29 -1.21 -9.41 -2.38
CA ALA A 29 -2.54 -9.07 -1.90
C ALA A 29 -3.60 -9.87 -2.67
N LYS A 30 -4.54 -10.47 -1.93
CA LYS A 30 -5.72 -11.10 -2.53
C LYS A 30 -6.87 -10.10 -2.56
N ILE A 31 -7.34 -9.78 -3.77
CA ILE A 31 -8.45 -8.86 -4.02
C ILE A 31 -9.66 -9.68 -4.50
N GLU A 32 -10.75 -9.62 -3.75
CA GLU A 32 -12.02 -10.25 -4.08
C GLU A 32 -13.08 -9.17 -4.29
N THR A 33 -13.86 -9.32 -5.36
CA THR A 33 -14.89 -8.34 -5.75
C THR A 33 -16.28 -8.94 -5.65
N PHE A 34 -17.29 -8.13 -5.33
CA PHE A 34 -18.65 -8.61 -5.07
C PHE A 34 -19.70 -7.69 -5.71
N ASN A 35 -20.79 -8.27 -6.21
CA ASN A 35 -21.95 -7.52 -6.69
C ASN A 35 -22.88 -7.03 -5.56
N GLY A 36 -22.82 -7.66 -4.38
CA GLY A 36 -23.51 -7.25 -3.15
C GLY A 36 -22.68 -6.31 -2.29
N LEU A 37 -23.27 -5.79 -1.20
CA LEU A 37 -22.55 -5.05 -0.16
C LEU A 37 -22.03 -6.03 0.91
N GLY A 38 -21.07 -5.57 1.71
CA GLY A 38 -20.57 -6.30 2.89
C GLY A 38 -19.51 -7.35 2.61
N CYS A 39 -19.07 -7.51 1.34
CA CYS A 39 -18.17 -8.59 0.92
C CYS A 39 -18.66 -9.98 1.33
N GLU A 40 -19.99 -10.17 1.31
CA GLU A 40 -20.64 -11.42 1.66
C GLU A 40 -20.95 -12.27 0.42
N GLY A 41 -21.08 -13.58 0.63
CA GLY A 41 -21.37 -14.53 -0.44
C GLY A 41 -20.16 -14.85 -1.32
N SER A 42 -20.42 -15.34 -2.53
CA SER A 42 -19.38 -15.73 -3.48
C SER A 42 -18.81 -14.49 -4.19
N PRO A 43 -17.47 -14.36 -4.28
CA PRO A 43 -16.86 -13.28 -5.04
C PRO A 43 -17.15 -13.42 -6.54
N THR A 44 -17.40 -12.29 -7.20
CA THR A 44 -17.52 -12.19 -8.66
C THR A 44 -16.18 -12.51 -9.33
N ASN A 45 -15.08 -11.99 -8.77
CA ASN A 45 -13.72 -12.23 -9.25
C ASN A 45 -12.74 -12.25 -8.07
N THR A 46 -11.62 -12.95 -8.25
CA THR A 46 -10.47 -12.98 -7.33
C THR A 46 -9.20 -12.67 -8.09
N PHE A 47 -8.35 -11.80 -7.56
CA PHE A 47 -7.07 -11.40 -8.12
C PHE A 47 -5.95 -11.53 -7.09
N LEU A 48 -4.74 -11.83 -7.54
CA LEU A 48 -3.52 -11.78 -6.73
C LEU A 48 -2.62 -10.67 -7.31
N VAL A 49 -2.25 -9.72 -6.46
CA VAL A 49 -1.64 -8.46 -6.88
C VAL A 49 -0.47 -8.13 -5.96
N ASN A 50 0.68 -7.78 -6.51
CA ASN A 50 1.84 -7.41 -5.68
C ASN A 50 1.69 -5.98 -5.12
N GLY A 51 2.55 -5.62 -4.16
CA GLY A 51 2.64 -4.25 -3.68
C GLY A 51 2.98 -3.25 -4.79
N ASN A 52 2.57 -2.01 -4.59
CA ASN A 52 2.68 -0.89 -5.53
C ASN A 52 2.03 -1.16 -6.90
N GLN A 53 0.88 -1.85 -6.93
CA GLN A 53 0.14 -2.16 -8.15
C GLN A 53 -1.33 -1.74 -8.07
N CYS A 54 -1.86 -1.32 -9.22
CA CYS A 54 -3.27 -1.04 -9.42
C CYS A 54 -3.96 -2.23 -10.10
N GLN A 55 -5.04 -2.72 -9.49
CA GLN A 55 -5.93 -3.70 -10.08
C GLN A 55 -7.24 -3.04 -10.49
N THR A 56 -7.52 -3.07 -11.79
CA THR A 56 -8.78 -2.58 -12.36
C THR A 56 -9.74 -3.74 -12.60
N PHE A 57 -11.04 -3.48 -12.44
CA PHE A 57 -12.13 -4.43 -12.68
C PHE A 57 -13.38 -3.67 -13.18
N ILE A 58 -14.44 -4.42 -13.48
CA ILE A 58 -15.75 -3.85 -13.84
C ILE A 58 -16.43 -3.22 -12.61
N ASP A 59 -17.63 -2.65 -12.77
CA ASP A 59 -18.36 -2.06 -11.64
C ASP A 59 -18.67 -3.10 -10.57
N GLN A 60 -18.23 -2.85 -9.33
CA GLN A 60 -18.40 -3.76 -8.21
C GLN A 60 -18.91 -3.03 -6.97
N SER A 61 -19.65 -3.78 -6.15
CA SER A 61 -20.39 -3.25 -5.01
C SER A 61 -19.62 -3.18 -3.71
N SER A 62 -18.79 -4.17 -3.48
CA SER A 62 -17.81 -4.14 -2.41
C SER A 62 -16.56 -4.87 -2.86
N VAL A 63 -15.45 -4.55 -2.22
CA VAL A 63 -14.15 -5.17 -2.49
C VAL A 63 -13.51 -5.55 -1.18
N ARG A 64 -13.06 -6.80 -1.09
CA ARG A 64 -12.29 -7.33 0.03
C ARG A 64 -10.83 -7.44 -0.39
N VAL A 65 -9.95 -6.89 0.43
CA VAL A 65 -8.51 -7.06 0.31
C VAL A 65 -8.02 -7.84 1.52
N THR A 66 -7.28 -8.92 1.27
CA THR A 66 -6.71 -9.81 2.29
C THR A 66 -5.28 -10.16 1.91
N ASP A 67 -4.61 -10.94 2.75
CA ASP A 67 -3.23 -11.41 2.53
C ASP A 67 -2.25 -10.23 2.37
N ILE A 68 -2.45 -9.20 3.19
CA ILE A 68 -1.57 -8.03 3.33
C ILE A 68 -1.35 -7.71 4.81
N ASN A 69 -0.22 -7.09 5.12
CA ASN A 69 0.07 -6.62 6.47
C ASN A 69 -0.80 -5.42 6.85
N SER A 70 -1.01 -5.23 8.15
CA SER A 70 -1.83 -4.14 8.72
C SER A 70 -1.35 -2.72 8.38
N ASP A 71 -0.10 -2.56 7.97
CA ASP A 71 0.55 -1.29 7.63
C ASP A 71 0.53 -0.99 6.12
N VAL A 72 0.06 -1.92 5.29
CA VAL A 72 -0.06 -1.71 3.84
C VAL A 72 -1.27 -0.83 3.55
N ARG A 73 -1.05 0.27 2.83
CA ARG A 73 -2.15 1.17 2.41
C ARG A 73 -2.90 0.56 1.22
N VAL A 74 -4.22 0.58 1.31
CA VAL A 74 -5.13 0.22 0.22
C VAL A 74 -5.95 1.45 -0.14
N SER A 75 -5.99 1.83 -1.42
CA SER A 75 -6.89 2.88 -1.91
C SER A 75 -7.91 2.32 -2.90
N PHE A 76 -9.14 2.82 -2.79
CA PHE A 76 -10.28 2.41 -3.60
C PHE A 76 -10.66 3.52 -4.58
N HIS A 77 -11.03 3.13 -5.80
CA HIS A 77 -11.24 4.07 -6.89
C HIS A 77 -12.54 3.79 -7.65
N ASN A 78 -13.21 4.86 -8.09
CA ASN A 78 -14.44 4.80 -8.90
C ASN A 78 -14.20 4.92 -10.42
N GLN A 79 -12.94 4.98 -10.83
CA GLN A 79 -12.50 4.90 -12.22
C GLN A 79 -11.36 3.88 -12.35
N ARG A 80 -10.96 3.62 -13.59
CA ARG A 80 -9.89 2.66 -13.91
C ARG A 80 -8.51 3.26 -13.60
N ASN A 81 -7.48 2.41 -13.56
CA ASN A 81 -6.06 2.79 -13.47
C ASN A 81 -5.62 3.49 -12.18
N CYS A 82 -6.49 3.55 -11.16
CA CYS A 82 -6.16 4.10 -9.85
C CYS A 82 -5.66 5.55 -9.87
N ASP A 83 -6.17 6.37 -10.79
CA ASP A 83 -5.85 7.79 -10.83
C ASP A 83 -6.20 8.45 -9.48
N THR A 84 -5.32 9.32 -8.98
CA THR A 84 -5.51 9.98 -7.67
C THR A 84 -6.86 10.71 -7.59
N ALA A 85 -7.28 11.35 -8.68
CA ALA A 85 -8.57 12.05 -8.75
C ALA A 85 -9.80 11.14 -8.68
N SER A 86 -9.62 9.83 -8.90
CA SER A 86 -10.68 8.81 -8.81
C SER A 86 -10.75 8.12 -7.44
N SER A 87 -9.86 8.48 -6.51
CA SER A 87 -9.85 7.89 -5.17
C SER A 87 -11.13 8.27 -4.42
N VAL A 88 -11.82 7.26 -3.91
CA VAL A 88 -13.05 7.42 -3.12
C VAL A 88 -12.88 6.99 -1.67
N GLY A 89 -11.70 6.48 -1.31
CA GLY A 89 -11.39 6.08 0.05
C GLY A 89 -10.04 5.38 0.15
N GLN A 90 -9.55 5.28 1.38
CA GLN A 90 -8.33 4.55 1.71
C GLN A 90 -8.44 3.92 3.09
N ALA A 91 -7.68 2.84 3.29
CA ALA A 91 -7.53 2.14 4.55
C ALA A 91 -6.12 1.55 4.66
N PHE A 92 -5.80 0.98 5.82
CA PHE A 92 -4.57 0.23 6.04
C PHE A 92 -4.91 -1.20 6.47
N GLY A 93 -4.18 -2.18 5.92
CA GLY A 93 -4.38 -3.58 6.22
C GLY A 93 -5.57 -4.24 5.52
N PRO A 94 -5.86 -5.51 5.88
CA PRO A 94 -7.00 -6.25 5.36
C PRO A 94 -8.30 -5.49 5.61
N ILE A 95 -9.14 -5.39 4.58
CA ILE A 95 -10.31 -4.51 4.61
C ILE A 95 -11.41 -5.03 3.67
N CYS A 96 -12.66 -4.87 4.09
CA CYS A 96 -13.81 -4.89 3.20
C CYS A 96 -14.29 -3.45 3.02
N SER A 97 -14.30 -2.97 1.78
CA SER A 97 -14.79 -1.65 1.43
C SER A 97 -16.10 -1.77 0.67
N ASN A 98 -17.12 -1.10 1.18
CA ASN A 98 -18.40 -0.95 0.51
C ASN A 98 -18.38 0.31 -0.34
N GLN A 99 -19.06 0.24 -1.48
CA GLN A 99 -19.39 1.45 -2.20
C GLN A 99 -20.45 2.28 -1.47
N GLY A 100 -20.36 3.60 -1.60
CA GLY A 100 -21.49 4.51 -1.39
C GLY A 100 -22.40 4.56 -2.62
N ALA A 101 -22.75 5.76 -3.08
CA ALA A 101 -23.56 5.94 -4.29
C ALA A 101 -22.82 5.58 -5.60
N THR A 102 -21.51 5.42 -5.58
CA THR A 102 -20.67 5.24 -6.79
C THR A 102 -19.94 3.91 -6.77
N LYS A 103 -20.00 3.16 -7.88
CA LYS A 103 -19.38 1.84 -8.04
C LYS A 103 -17.86 1.87 -7.89
N LEU A 104 -17.28 0.82 -7.30
CA LEU A 104 -15.83 0.61 -7.26
C LEU A 104 -15.37 -0.03 -8.57
N ARG A 105 -14.23 0.43 -9.11
CA ARG A 105 -13.66 -0.02 -10.39
C ARG A 105 -12.18 -0.32 -10.35
N ALA A 106 -11.47 0.15 -9.33
CA ALA A 106 -10.08 -0.23 -9.12
C ALA A 106 -9.68 -0.17 -7.65
N VAL A 107 -8.62 -0.92 -7.32
CA VAL A 107 -7.93 -0.90 -6.04
C VAL A 107 -6.43 -0.79 -6.28
N PHE A 108 -5.77 0.08 -5.51
CA PHE A 108 -4.32 0.18 -5.48
C PHE A 108 -3.80 -0.33 -4.14
N ILE A 109 -2.77 -1.19 -4.21
CA ILE A 109 -2.02 -1.70 -3.06
C ILE A 109 -0.69 -0.95 -3.05
N ALA A 110 -0.39 -0.24 -1.97
CA ALA A 110 0.85 0.53 -1.83
C ALA A 110 2.06 -0.32 -1.42
#